data_AF-A0A5J4ZRY1-F1
#
_entry.id   AF-A0A5J4ZRY1-F1
#
_cell.length_a   1.000
_cell.length_b   1.000
_cell.length_c   1.000
_cell.angle_alpha   90.00
_cell.angle_beta   90.00
_cell.angle_gamma   90.00
#
_symmetry.space_group_name_H-M   'P 1'
#
loop_
_entity.id
_entity.type
_entity.pdbx_description
1 polymer ?
#
loop_
_entity_poly.entity_id
_entity_poly.type
_entity_poly.pdbx_seq_one_letter_code
_entity_poly.pdbx_strand_id
1 'polypeptide(L)'
;MEKFLRDNFEVESKRPSEEALRRWRSAVWLVKNPRRRFRMVADLPKRSEAERKRRKIQEKIRIALYVQKAALHFIDAVKSPIGVEHKLSEEVRLAGFGIEPDELASIVRSHDIKGSELHGGVEGFARKVSVSLNDWCCFN
;
A
#
# COMPACT_ATOMS: atom_id res chain seq x y z
N MET A 1 39.15 -10.23 -7.72
CA MET A 1 39.11 -8.78 -8.03
C MET A 1 38.54 -7.96 -6.87
N GLU A 2 37.41 -8.37 -6.27
CA GLU A 2 36.81 -7.67 -5.11
C GLU A 2 37.73 -7.55 -3.88
N LYS A 3 38.58 -8.55 -3.62
CA LYS A 3 39.54 -8.54 -2.50
C LYS A 3 40.59 -7.43 -2.64
N PHE A 4 41.14 -7.26 -3.85
CA PHE A 4 42.09 -6.20 -4.17
C PHE A 4 41.48 -4.80 -4.03
N LEU A 5 40.22 -4.63 -4.45
CA LEU A 5 39.51 -3.36 -4.30
C LEU A 5 39.25 -3.02 -2.83
N ARG A 6 38.91 -4.01 -2.01
CA ARG A 6 38.70 -3.82 -0.56
C ARG A 6 40.00 -3.47 0.14
N ASP A 7 41.09 -4.19 -0.14
CA ASP A 7 42.37 -4.01 0.55
C ASP A 7 43.10 -2.71 0.15
N ASN A 8 42.86 -2.17 -1.06
CA ASN A 8 43.57 -0.98 -1.58
C ASN A 8 42.72 0.29 -1.65
N PHE A 9 41.38 0.19 -1.66
CA PHE A 9 40.47 1.32 -1.87
C PHE A 9 39.36 1.41 -0.81
N GLU A 10 39.56 0.86 0.38
CA GLU A 10 38.67 1.12 1.52
C GLU A 10 38.82 2.58 1.97
N VAL A 11 38.02 3.45 1.35
CA VAL A 11 37.97 4.88 1.67
C VAL A 11 37.00 5.08 2.83
N GLU A 12 37.48 5.74 3.89
CA GLU A 12 36.61 6.13 5.00
C GLU A 12 35.41 6.94 4.47
N SER A 13 34.22 6.62 4.99
CA SER A 13 33.02 7.31 4.56
C SER A 13 33.14 8.81 4.87
N LYS A 14 32.75 9.65 3.91
CA LYS A 14 32.77 11.13 4.07
C LYS A 14 31.97 11.63 5.29
N ARG A 15 31.08 10.78 5.83
CA ARG A 15 30.27 11.02 7.02
C ARG A 15 30.40 9.83 7.96
N PRO A 16 31.45 9.79 8.81
CA PRO A 16 31.63 8.72 9.78
C PRO A 16 30.47 8.71 10.80
N SER A 17 30.29 7.56 11.47
CA SER A 17 29.22 7.39 12.46
C SER A 17 29.34 8.40 13.61
N GLU A 18 28.22 8.73 14.26
CA GLU A 18 28.24 9.68 15.38
C GLU A 18 29.18 9.21 16.51
N GLU A 19 29.27 7.89 16.72
CA GLU A 19 30.19 7.27 17.68
C GLU A 19 31.66 7.46 17.31
N ALA A 20 32.02 7.25 16.04
CA ALA A 20 33.37 7.49 15.54
C ALA A 20 33.75 8.97 15.69
N LEU A 21 32.82 9.88 15.41
CA LEU A 21 33.01 11.32 15.60
C LEU A 21 33.18 11.70 17.08
N ARG A 22 32.45 11.05 18.00
CA ARG A 22 32.62 11.25 19.45
C ARG A 22 34.00 10.77 19.92
N ARG A 23 34.42 9.58 19.49
CA ARG A 23 35.76 9.02 19.79
C ARG A 23 36.87 9.94 19.29
N TRP A 24 36.77 10.43 18.05
CA TRP A 24 37.71 11.40 17.49
C TRP A 24 37.75 12.70 18.30
N ARG A 25 36.59 13.25 18.69
CA ARG A 25 36.54 14.44 19.54
C ARG A 25 37.18 14.22 20.90
N SER A 26 36.96 13.05 21.50
CA SER A 26 37.61 12.66 22.76
C SER A 26 39.11 12.47 22.60
N ALA A 27 39.63 11.98 21.46
CA ALA A 27 41.05 11.80 21.23
C ALA A 27 41.80 13.14 21.04
N VAL A 28 41.17 14.13 20.42
CA VAL A 28 41.75 15.47 20.15
C VAL A 28 41.63 16.40 21.38
N TRP A 29 41.42 15.84 22.57
CA TRP A 29 41.18 16.60 23.81
C TRP A 29 42.40 17.38 24.31
N LEU A 30 43.63 17.02 23.89
CA LEU A 30 44.89 17.59 24.37
C LEU A 30 45.38 18.84 23.59
N VAL A 31 44.71 19.26 22.52
CA VAL A 31 45.18 20.35 21.65
C VAL A 31 45.22 21.72 22.37
N LYS A 32 46.33 22.45 22.26
CA LYS A 32 46.67 23.69 23.01
C LYS A 32 45.59 24.79 23.09
N ASN A 33 44.62 24.84 22.17
CA ASN A 33 43.49 25.80 22.20
C ASN A 33 42.13 25.10 22.00
N PRO A 34 41.34 24.85 23.07
CA PRO A 34 40.05 24.16 23.03
C PRO A 34 38.97 24.82 22.16
N ARG A 35 38.89 26.16 22.16
CA ARG A 35 37.80 26.91 21.50
C ARG A 35 37.88 26.88 19.97
N ARG A 36 39.05 26.61 19.39
CA ARG A 36 39.21 26.58 17.92
C ARG A 36 39.00 25.19 17.30
N ARG A 37 38.95 24.12 18.09
CA ARG A 37 38.96 22.73 17.60
C ARG A 37 37.79 22.37 16.67
N PHE A 38 36.60 22.90 16.95
CA PHE A 38 35.38 22.55 16.21
C PHE A 38 34.61 23.76 15.68
N ARG A 39 35.25 24.93 15.58
CA ARG A 39 34.61 26.17 15.13
C ARG A 39 33.91 26.04 13.77
N MET A 40 34.51 25.26 12.86
CA MET A 40 33.99 25.01 11.51
C MET A 40 33.33 23.63 11.36
N VAL A 41 33.13 22.89 12.46
CA VAL A 41 32.57 21.53 12.45
C VAL A 41 31.21 21.56 13.11
N ALA A 42 30.20 20.99 12.45
CA ALA A 42 28.85 20.95 12.98
C ALA A 42 28.78 20.24 14.36
N ASP A 43 27.93 20.78 15.23
CA ASP A 43 27.65 20.23 16.56
C ASP A 43 26.96 18.86 16.47
N LEU A 44 27.57 17.84 17.08
CA LEU A 44 26.97 16.49 17.14
C LEU A 44 25.64 16.46 17.90
N PRO A 45 25.49 17.09 19.08
CA PRO A 45 24.24 17.06 19.83
C PRO A 45 23.08 17.65 19.04
N LYS A 46 23.30 18.79 18.37
CA LYS A 46 22.28 19.45 17.53
C LYS A 46 21.87 18.59 16.34
N ARG A 47 22.80 17.83 15.74
CA ARG A 47 22.48 16.87 14.67
C ARG A 47 21.62 15.72 15.18
N SER A 48 22.00 15.13 16.30
CA SER A 48 21.23 14.04 16.92
C SER A 48 19.81 14.49 17.27
N GLU A 49 19.66 15.68 17.84
CA GLU A 49 18.35 16.28 18.12
C GLU A 49 17.52 16.51 16.85
N ALA A 50 18.13 17.05 15.79
CA ALA A 50 17.47 17.25 14.51
C ALA A 50 17.03 15.93 13.88
N GLU A 51 17.85 14.89 13.97
CA GLU A 51 17.50 13.56 13.47
C GLU A 51 16.34 12.95 14.26
N ARG A 52 16.33 13.07 15.59
CA ARG A 52 15.20 12.63 16.44
C ARG A 52 13.91 13.35 16.06
N LYS A 53 13.96 14.66 15.78
CA LYS A 53 12.80 15.43 15.29
C LYS A 53 12.33 14.94 13.92
N ARG A 54 13.26 14.69 12.99
CA ARG A 54 12.93 14.16 11.65
C ARG A 54 12.24 12.80 11.72
N ARG A 55 12.76 11.86 12.54
CA ARG A 55 12.15 10.54 12.73
C ARG A 55 10.72 10.64 13.28
N LYS A 56 10.50 11.48 14.30
CA LYS A 56 9.16 11.74 14.85
C LYS A 56 8.18 12.30 13.81
N ILE A 57 8.64 13.20 12.93
CA ILE A 57 7.80 13.76 11.86
C ILE A 57 7.50 12.69 10.81
N GLN A 58 8.49 11.88 10.42
CA GLN A 58 8.29 10.78 9.47
C GLN A 58 7.27 9.75 9.97
N GLU A 59 7.32 9.38 11.24
CA GLU A 59 6.33 8.48 11.85
C GLU A 59 4.92 9.05 11.77
N LYS A 60 4.73 10.34 12.10
CA LYS A 60 3.43 11.02 11.99
C LYS A 60 2.90 11.03 10.56
N ILE A 61 3.74 11.36 9.59
CA ILE A 61 3.36 11.37 8.17
C ILE A 61 3.00 9.95 7.71
N ARG A 62 3.80 8.95 8.09
CA ARG A 62 3.56 7.55 7.75
C ARG A 62 2.22 7.06 8.29
N ILE A 63 1.90 7.37 9.54
CA ILE A 63 0.60 7.03 10.15
C ILE A 63 -0.53 7.72 9.39
N ALA A 64 -0.44 9.03 9.14
CA ALA A 64 -1.47 9.76 8.42
C ALA A 64 -1.72 9.18 7.01
N LEU A 65 -0.66 8.84 6.28
CA LEU A 65 -0.77 8.21 4.96
C LEU A 65 -1.41 6.82 5.03
N TYR A 66 -1.07 6.00 6.02
CA TYR A 66 -1.72 4.69 6.19
C TYR A 66 -3.20 4.81 6.52
N VAL A 67 -3.57 5.75 7.39
CA VAL A 67 -4.98 6.01 7.73
C VAL A 67 -5.75 6.47 6.50
N GLN A 68 -5.20 7.41 5.72
CA GLN A 68 -5.83 7.85 4.47
C GLN A 68 -5.95 6.71 3.45
N LYS A 69 -4.92 5.87 3.30
CA LYS A 69 -4.95 4.69 2.43
C LYS A 69 -6.02 3.70 2.87
N ALA A 70 -6.13 3.42 4.16
CA ALA A 70 -7.15 2.55 4.71
C ALA A 70 -8.56 3.13 4.51
N ALA A 71 -8.76 4.42 4.78
CA ALA A 71 -10.04 5.09 4.56
C ALA A 71 -10.48 5.04 3.10
N LEU A 72 -9.57 5.30 2.15
CA LEU A 72 -9.85 5.17 0.72
C LEU A 72 -10.21 3.73 0.36
N HIS A 73 -9.49 2.74 0.89
CA HIS A 73 -9.81 1.33 0.66
C HIS A 73 -11.22 0.96 1.17
N PHE A 74 -11.66 1.53 2.29
CA PHE A 74 -13.03 1.34 2.77
C PHE A 74 -14.06 2.02 1.86
N ILE A 75 -13.78 3.25 1.40
CA ILE A 75 -14.66 3.97 0.47
C ILE A 75 -14.78 3.20 -0.84
N ASP A 76 -13.67 2.69 -1.38
CA ASP A 76 -13.65 1.90 -2.61
C ASP A 76 -14.35 0.56 -2.43
N ALA A 77 -14.22 -0.09 -1.26
CA ALA A 77 -14.96 -1.31 -0.94
C ALA A 77 -16.48 -1.06 -0.88
N VAL A 78 -16.92 0.10 -0.37
CA VAL A 78 -18.34 0.50 -0.35
C VAL A 78 -18.83 0.87 -1.76
N LYS A 79 -17.98 1.49 -2.58
CA LYS A 79 -18.30 1.85 -3.98
C LYS A 79 -18.15 0.69 -4.96
N SER A 80 -17.49 -0.40 -4.55
CA SER A 80 -17.42 -1.65 -5.31
C SER A 80 -18.86 -2.13 -5.59
N PRO A 81 -19.13 -2.80 -6.72
CA PRO A 81 -20.49 -3.02 -7.27
C PRO A 81 -21.46 -3.79 -6.37
N ILE A 82 -21.04 -4.21 -5.17
CA ILE A 82 -21.87 -4.89 -4.19
C ILE A 82 -22.76 -3.90 -3.41
N GLY A 83 -22.34 -2.63 -3.27
CA GLY A 83 -23.02 -1.62 -2.44
C GLY A 83 -23.86 -0.59 -3.21
N VAL A 84 -23.73 -0.53 -4.52
CA VAL A 84 -24.62 0.25 -5.38
C VAL A 84 -25.62 -0.75 -5.91
N GLU A 85 -26.90 -0.59 -5.59
CA GLU A 85 -27.97 -1.21 -6.37
C GLU A 85 -27.58 -1.08 -7.85
N HIS A 86 -27.27 -2.18 -8.52
CA HIS A 86 -27.18 -2.22 -9.96
C HIS A 86 -28.53 -1.69 -10.45
N LYS A 87 -28.57 -0.40 -10.81
CA LYS A 87 -29.74 0.22 -11.41
C LYS A 87 -29.91 -0.49 -12.73
N LEU A 88 -30.69 -1.58 -12.71
CA LEU A 88 -31.09 -2.30 -13.91
C LEU A 88 -31.56 -1.25 -14.91
N SER A 89 -30.93 -1.23 -16.09
CA SER A 89 -31.37 -0.39 -17.19
C SER A 89 -32.87 -0.58 -17.42
N GLU A 90 -33.58 0.50 -17.73
CA GLU A 90 -35.03 0.50 -17.97
C GLU A 90 -35.43 -0.60 -18.97
N GLU A 91 -34.60 -0.83 -19.99
CA GLU A 91 -34.77 -1.87 -21.01
C GLU A 91 -34.74 -3.29 -20.43
N VAL A 92 -33.79 -3.56 -19.53
CA VAL A 92 -33.60 -4.87 -18.88
C VAL A 92 -34.78 -5.15 -17.93
N ARG A 93 -35.26 -4.11 -17.23
CA ARG A 93 -36.45 -4.19 -16.38
C ARG A 93 -37.71 -4.46 -17.19
N LEU A 94 -37.89 -3.79 -18.33
CA LEU A 94 -39.03 -3.98 -19.23
C LEU A 94 -39.03 -5.38 -19.85
N ALA A 95 -37.85 -5.92 -20.15
CA ALA A 95 -37.67 -7.28 -20.65
C ALA A 95 -37.90 -8.38 -19.58
N GLY A 96 -38.11 -7.99 -18.31
CA GLY A 96 -38.38 -8.92 -17.21
C GLY A 96 -37.13 -9.63 -16.70
N PHE A 97 -35.94 -9.10 -16.96
CA PHE A 97 -34.68 -9.64 -16.44
C PHE A 97 -34.26 -8.92 -15.15
N GLY A 98 -33.74 -9.69 -14.20
CA GLY A 98 -33.27 -9.23 -12.89
C GLY A 98 -31.75 -9.05 -12.78
N ILE A 99 -31.03 -9.06 -13.92
CA ILE A 99 -29.58 -8.89 -13.98
C ILE A 99 -29.17 -8.20 -15.29
N GLU A 100 -28.16 -7.35 -15.24
CA GLU A 100 -27.62 -6.71 -16.44
C GLU A 100 -26.70 -7.68 -17.20
N PRO A 101 -26.74 -7.71 -18.55
CA PRO A 101 -25.90 -8.63 -19.34
C PRO A 101 -24.39 -8.40 -19.11
N ASP A 102 -23.96 -7.17 -18.92
CA ASP A 102 -22.54 -6.84 -18.66
C ASP A 102 -22.07 -7.33 -17.29
N GLU A 103 -22.96 -7.26 -16.28
CA GLU A 103 -22.73 -7.79 -14.93
C GLU A 103 -22.57 -9.30 -14.97
N LEU A 104 -23.50 -10.01 -15.62
CA LEU A 104 -23.43 -11.46 -15.80
C LEU A 104 -22.14 -11.86 -16.54
N ALA A 105 -21.82 -11.15 -17.62
CA ALA A 105 -20.61 -11.42 -18.38
C ALA A 105 -19.33 -11.15 -17.58
N SER A 106 -19.33 -10.15 -16.69
CA SER A 106 -18.21 -9.87 -15.78
C SER A 106 -17.97 -11.03 -14.81
N ILE A 107 -19.02 -11.52 -14.16
CA ILE A 107 -18.96 -12.65 -13.20
C ILE A 107 -18.42 -13.91 -13.89
N VAL A 108 -18.91 -14.21 -15.10
CA VAL A 108 -18.47 -15.37 -15.88
C VAL A 108 -17.01 -15.23 -16.30
N ARG A 109 -16.60 -14.05 -16.79
CA ARG A 109 -15.21 -13.80 -17.24
C ARG A 109 -14.20 -13.86 -16.10
N SER A 110 -14.55 -13.31 -14.93
CA SER A 110 -13.65 -13.24 -13.78
C SER A 110 -13.67 -14.50 -12.91
N HIS A 111 -14.58 -15.45 -13.20
CA HIS A 111 -14.87 -16.59 -12.34
C HIS A 111 -15.09 -16.18 -10.88
N ASP A 112 -15.83 -15.09 -10.66
CA ASP A 112 -16.09 -14.56 -9.32
C ASP A 112 -17.12 -15.42 -8.57
N ILE A 113 -16.61 -16.41 -7.83
CA ILE A 113 -17.40 -17.34 -7.02
C ILE A 113 -18.23 -16.57 -5.98
N LYS A 114 -17.67 -15.51 -5.39
CA LYS A 114 -18.38 -14.71 -4.37
C LYS A 114 -19.50 -13.90 -4.99
N GLY A 115 -19.26 -13.32 -6.17
CA GLY A 115 -20.30 -12.68 -6.97
C GLY A 115 -21.44 -13.65 -7.33
N SER A 116 -21.11 -14.89 -7.70
CA SER A 116 -22.11 -15.93 -7.98
C SER A 116 -22.95 -16.29 -6.74
N GLU A 117 -22.33 -16.42 -5.57
CA GLU A 117 -23.05 -16.71 -4.32
C GLU A 117 -24.00 -15.58 -3.90
N LEU A 118 -23.58 -14.32 -4.04
CA LEU A 118 -24.42 -13.14 -3.78
C LEU A 118 -25.69 -13.11 -4.64
N HIS A 119 -25.63 -13.66 -5.85
CA HIS A 119 -26.78 -13.74 -6.75
C HIS A 119 -27.72 -14.91 -6.43
N GLY A 120 -27.44 -15.71 -5.40
CA GLY A 120 -28.19 -16.91 -5.04
C GLY A 120 -27.74 -18.16 -5.79
N GLY A 121 -26.51 -18.17 -6.32
CA GLY A 121 -25.96 -19.27 -7.09
C GLY A 121 -26.71 -19.52 -8.40
N VAL A 122 -26.62 -20.75 -8.91
CA VAL A 122 -27.20 -21.16 -10.20
C VAL A 122 -28.73 -20.97 -10.22
N GLU A 123 -29.43 -21.31 -9.13
CA GLU A 123 -30.87 -21.12 -9.02
C GLU A 123 -31.27 -19.64 -8.98
N GLY A 124 -30.46 -18.81 -8.33
CA GLY A 124 -30.62 -17.36 -8.34
C GLY A 124 -30.51 -16.76 -9.74
N PHE A 125 -29.55 -17.21 -10.55
CA PHE A 125 -29.43 -16.79 -11.95
C PHE A 125 -30.59 -17.27 -12.82
N ALA A 126 -31.05 -18.50 -12.65
CA ALA A 126 -32.19 -19.02 -13.39
C ALA A 126 -33.43 -18.13 -13.20
N ARG A 127 -33.71 -17.73 -11.94
CA ARG A 127 -34.80 -16.79 -11.63
C ARG A 127 -34.57 -15.39 -12.23
N LYS A 128 -33.34 -14.87 -12.21
CA LYS A 128 -33.01 -13.54 -12.75
C LYS A 128 -33.05 -13.49 -14.28
N VAL A 129 -32.79 -14.61 -14.96
CA VAL A 129 -32.88 -14.75 -16.43
C VAL A 129 -34.25 -15.27 -16.87
N SER A 130 -35.19 -15.47 -15.94
CA SER A 130 -36.54 -15.97 -16.20
C SER A 130 -36.56 -17.35 -16.89
N VAL A 131 -35.62 -18.22 -16.51
CA VAL A 131 -35.49 -19.60 -17.00
C VAL A 131 -35.81 -20.58 -15.88
N SER A 132 -36.51 -21.67 -16.20
CA SER A 132 -36.73 -22.77 -15.25
C SER A 132 -35.62 -23.81 -15.37
N LEU A 133 -35.12 -24.31 -14.25
CA LEU A 133 -34.12 -25.39 -14.22
C LEU A 133 -34.75 -26.78 -14.47
N ASN A 134 -36.08 -26.87 -14.42
CA ASN A 134 -36.82 -28.12 -14.62
C ASN A 134 -37.14 -28.39 -16.09
N ASP A 135 -36.98 -27.41 -16.98
CA ASP A 135 -37.22 -27.59 -18.42
C ASP A 135 -36.08 -28.32 -19.15
N TRP A 136 -35.07 -28.83 -18.44
CA TRP A 136 -33.92 -29.53 -19.02
C TRP A 136 -34.18 -30.98 -19.50
N CYS A 137 -35.43 -31.31 -19.80
CA CYS A 137 -35.78 -32.54 -20.51
C CYS A 137 -36.01 -32.27 -22.00
N CYS A 138 -34.99 -31.84 -22.77
CA CYS A 138 -35.01 -31.87 -24.25
C CYS A 138 -33.63 -31.62 -24.87
N PHE A 139 -32.61 -32.42 -24.56
CA PHE A 139 -31.49 -32.65 -25.48
C PHE A 139 -31.02 -34.10 -25.31
N ASN A 140 -31.63 -34.98 -26.11
CA ASN A 140 -31.10 -36.29 -26.49
C ASN A 140 -30.44 -36.14 -27.86
#